data_AF-A0A924MLA6-F1
#
_entry.id   AF-A0A924MLA6-F1
#
_cell.length_a   1.000
_cell.length_b   1.000
_cell.length_c   1.000
_cell.angle_alpha   90.00
_cell.angle_beta   90.00
_cell.angle_gamma   90.00
#
_symmetry.space_group_name_H-M   'P 1'
#
loop_
_entity.id
_entity.type
_entity.pdbx_description
1 polymer ?
#
loop_
_entity_poly.entity_id
_entity_poly.type
_entity_poly.pdbx_seq_one_letter_code
_entity_poly.pdbx_strand_id
1 'polypeptide(L)'
;MASQPVVPEFSPISLKTLKLRAGMFLQTQRMEKNSPNYEAQFLGVIEDKCLMVVPVGTFSIKTGMKSGETFIIRGFTGQYDFYFTSKVIQAFDFTFREPAFAYAVLSFPDSVEARKVRNSIRIRTSLPASVTGIASKATQAVTLLDLSADGSLVRSDEAVGAIGDLVSLEFSMGPDAQLSYVVAVARVCHVHIGDDGYLTGVLFENISTADRLMIREFVVAGGGKPSRASRAARWARHESEKRSWAQPFGNPAVRS
;
A
#
# COMPACT_ATOMS: atom_id res chain seq x y z
N MET A 1 28.23 -17.81 0.06
CA MET A 1 26.93 -18.50 -0.09
C MET A 1 25.86 -17.47 0.22
N ALA A 2 25.14 -16.98 -0.80
CA ALA A 2 24.05 -16.03 -0.58
C ALA A 2 22.90 -16.76 0.12
N SER A 3 22.55 -16.35 1.34
CA SER A 3 21.37 -16.83 2.03
C SER A 3 20.14 -16.46 1.18
N GLN A 4 19.46 -17.47 0.62
CA GLN A 4 18.16 -17.25 0.00
C GLN A 4 17.24 -16.58 1.03
N PRO A 5 16.45 -15.57 0.65
CA PRO A 5 15.48 -14.99 1.56
C PRO A 5 14.47 -16.08 1.94
N VAL A 6 14.43 -16.43 3.22
CA VAL A 6 13.41 -17.32 3.79
C VAL A 6 12.07 -16.63 3.56
N VAL A 7 11.29 -17.09 2.59
CA VAL A 7 9.93 -16.62 2.40
C VAL A 7 9.15 -17.03 3.64
N PRO A 8 8.54 -16.09 4.38
CA PRO A 8 7.78 -16.45 5.57
C PRO A 8 6.67 -17.44 5.19
N GLU A 9 6.67 -18.60 5.84
CA GLU A 9 5.65 -19.63 5.63
C GLU A 9 4.29 -19.13 6.13
N PHE A 10 3.23 -19.67 5.53
CA PHE A 10 1.87 -19.46 6.04
C PHE A 10 1.70 -20.28 7.32
N SER A 11 1.07 -19.65 8.30
CA SER A 11 0.76 -20.25 9.60
C SER A 11 -0.68 -19.93 9.99
N PRO A 12 -1.35 -20.84 10.70
CA PRO A 12 -2.73 -20.64 11.13
C PRO A 12 -2.78 -19.54 12.20
N ILE A 13 -3.65 -18.55 12.00
CA ILE A 13 -3.93 -17.49 12.97
C ILE A 13 -5.43 -17.25 13.11
N SER A 14 -5.85 -16.51 14.13
CA SER A 14 -7.24 -16.06 14.23
C SER A 14 -7.54 -14.93 13.23
N LEU A 15 -8.76 -14.90 12.69
CA LEU A 15 -9.24 -13.80 11.84
C LEU A 15 -9.12 -12.43 12.56
N LYS A 16 -9.33 -12.40 13.88
CA LYS A 16 -9.18 -11.20 14.71
C LYS A 16 -7.78 -10.60 14.67
N THR A 17 -6.74 -11.45 14.63
CA THR A 17 -5.34 -11.02 14.57
C THR A 17 -5.06 -10.16 13.34
N LEU A 18 -5.78 -10.38 12.23
CA LEU A 18 -5.65 -9.61 11.01
C LEU A 18 -6.14 -8.16 11.14
N LYS A 19 -6.97 -7.84 12.14
CA LYS A 19 -7.54 -6.50 12.35
C LYS A 19 -8.13 -5.90 11.06
N LEU A 20 -8.94 -6.72 10.35
CA LEU A 20 -9.59 -6.30 9.11
C LEU A 20 -10.43 -5.04 9.33
N ARG A 21 -10.33 -4.09 8.40
CA ARG A 21 -11.05 -2.82 8.43
C ARG A 21 -12.05 -2.76 7.29
N ALA A 22 -13.24 -2.22 7.57
CA ALA A 22 -14.24 -1.97 6.53
C ALA A 22 -13.63 -1.15 5.37
N GLY A 23 -14.01 -1.50 4.15
CA GLY A 23 -13.49 -0.91 2.91
C GLY A 23 -12.15 -1.51 2.44
N MET A 24 -11.53 -2.43 3.17
CA MET A 24 -10.34 -3.14 2.69
C MET A 24 -10.67 -4.01 1.48
N PHE A 25 -9.85 -3.92 0.43
CA PHE A 25 -9.95 -4.79 -0.73
C PHE A 25 -9.49 -6.21 -0.42
N LEU A 26 -10.23 -7.17 -0.96
CA LEU A 26 -10.01 -8.60 -0.91
C LEU A 26 -10.12 -9.15 -2.33
N GLN A 27 -9.35 -10.20 -2.61
CA GLN A 27 -9.54 -11.00 -3.80
C GLN A 27 -10.36 -12.23 -3.43
N THR A 28 -11.35 -12.57 -4.24
CA THR A 28 -12.16 -13.77 -4.07
C THR A 28 -12.02 -14.65 -5.32
N GLN A 29 -11.88 -15.95 -5.13
CA GLN A 29 -11.75 -16.91 -6.22
C GLN A 29 -12.58 -18.15 -5.88
N ARG A 30 -13.37 -18.64 -6.83
CA ARG A 30 -14.09 -19.91 -6.66
C ARG A 30 -13.09 -21.07 -6.59
N MET A 31 -13.44 -22.12 -5.85
CA MET A 31 -12.60 -23.33 -5.74
C MET A 31 -12.48 -24.13 -7.05
N GLU A 32 -13.27 -23.81 -8.07
CA GLU A 32 -13.18 -24.46 -9.38
C GLU A 32 -11.89 -24.11 -10.11
N LYS A 33 -11.31 -25.09 -10.82
CA LYS A 33 -10.07 -24.92 -11.57
C LYS A 33 -10.23 -23.83 -12.64
N ASN A 34 -9.25 -22.93 -12.72
CA ASN A 34 -9.23 -21.77 -13.64
C ASN A 34 -10.32 -20.71 -13.39
N SER A 35 -10.88 -20.65 -12.18
CA SER A 35 -11.78 -19.55 -11.82
C SER A 35 -11.03 -18.21 -11.82
N PRO A 36 -11.62 -17.15 -12.40
CA PRO A 36 -11.02 -15.83 -12.38
C PRO A 36 -11.02 -15.26 -10.95
N ASN A 37 -10.12 -14.29 -10.71
CA ASN A 37 -10.11 -13.53 -9.46
C ASN A 37 -11.14 -12.41 -9.56
N TYR A 38 -12.01 -12.34 -8.57
CA TYR A 38 -12.95 -11.24 -8.37
C TYR A 38 -12.43 -10.32 -7.27
N GLU A 39 -12.80 -9.05 -7.35
CA GLU A 39 -12.46 -8.06 -6.33
C GLU A 39 -13.68 -7.82 -5.45
N ALA A 40 -13.46 -7.74 -4.14
CA ALA A 40 -14.49 -7.41 -3.16
C ALA A 40 -13.92 -6.47 -2.09
N GLN A 41 -14.79 -5.74 -1.40
CA GLN A 41 -14.44 -4.98 -0.21
C GLN A 41 -15.02 -5.65 1.02
N PHE A 42 -14.21 -5.78 2.06
CA PHE A 42 -14.66 -6.20 3.37
C PHE A 42 -15.60 -5.15 3.96
N LEU A 43 -16.80 -5.56 4.36
CA LEU A 43 -17.78 -4.69 5.00
C LEU A 43 -17.75 -4.84 6.53
N GLY A 44 -17.67 -6.07 7.01
CA GLY A 44 -17.69 -6.36 8.44
C GLY A 44 -17.68 -7.85 8.74
N VAL A 45 -17.62 -8.17 10.04
CA VAL A 45 -17.63 -9.53 10.56
C VAL A 45 -18.52 -9.59 11.78
N ILE A 46 -19.31 -10.65 11.88
CA ILE A 46 -19.95 -11.08 13.11
C ILE A 46 -19.21 -12.34 13.53
N GLU A 47 -18.48 -12.22 14.64
CA GLU A 47 -17.61 -13.29 15.14
C GLU A 47 -18.36 -14.61 15.29
N ASP A 48 -17.71 -15.69 14.87
CA ASP A 48 -18.20 -17.08 14.86
C ASP A 48 -19.50 -17.29 14.05
N LYS A 49 -19.94 -16.29 13.27
CA LYS A 49 -21.16 -16.36 12.48
C LYS A 49 -20.90 -16.12 11.00
N CYS A 50 -20.45 -14.92 10.63
CA CYS A 50 -20.33 -14.58 9.22
C CYS A 50 -19.40 -13.38 8.95
N LEU A 51 -18.98 -13.27 7.69
CA LEU A 51 -18.30 -12.10 7.12
C LEU A 51 -19.20 -11.50 6.04
N MET A 52 -19.12 -10.19 5.88
CA MET A 52 -19.85 -9.47 4.84
C MET A 52 -18.85 -8.84 3.88
N VAL A 53 -19.09 -9.01 2.58
CA VAL A 53 -18.27 -8.42 1.52
C VAL A 53 -19.13 -7.79 0.44
N VAL A 54 -18.63 -6.74 -0.18
CA VAL A 54 -19.27 -6.05 -1.31
C VAL A 54 -18.46 -6.35 -2.57
N PRO A 55 -19.04 -6.94 -3.64
CA PRO A 55 -18.31 -7.13 -4.89
C PRO A 55 -17.95 -5.77 -5.51
N VAL A 56 -16.73 -5.63 -6.01
CA VAL A 56 -16.24 -4.42 -6.67
C VAL A 56 -15.97 -4.67 -8.14
N GLY A 57 -16.41 -3.73 -8.98
CA GLY A 57 -16.23 -3.77 -10.42
C GLY A 57 -17.32 -4.56 -11.15
N THR A 58 -17.54 -4.20 -12.40
CA THR A 58 -18.62 -4.74 -13.24
C THR A 58 -18.56 -6.26 -13.38
N PHE A 59 -17.35 -6.83 -13.41
CA PHE A 59 -17.16 -8.28 -13.54
C PHE A 59 -17.60 -9.03 -12.27
N SER A 60 -17.11 -8.60 -11.10
CA SER A 60 -17.49 -9.17 -9.80
C SER A 60 -18.99 -9.03 -9.53
N ILE A 61 -19.58 -7.91 -9.95
CA ILE A 61 -21.02 -7.65 -9.85
C ILE A 61 -21.83 -8.60 -10.74
N LYS A 62 -21.45 -8.73 -12.02
CA LYS A 62 -22.21 -9.52 -13.00
C LYS A 62 -22.08 -11.02 -12.78
N THR A 63 -20.88 -11.50 -12.48
CA THR A 63 -20.62 -12.93 -12.29
C THR A 63 -20.94 -13.38 -10.87
N GLY A 64 -20.82 -12.46 -9.90
CA GLY A 64 -21.36 -12.56 -8.55
C GLY A 64 -20.83 -13.71 -7.70
N MET A 65 -21.01 -13.57 -6.39
CA MET A 65 -21.00 -14.69 -5.47
C MET A 65 -22.42 -15.28 -5.45
N LYS A 66 -22.56 -16.61 -5.53
CA LYS A 66 -23.87 -17.27 -5.41
C LYS A 66 -23.95 -18.07 -4.12
N SER A 67 -25.13 -18.11 -3.50
CA SER A 67 -25.36 -18.92 -2.29
C SER A 67 -24.96 -20.38 -2.55
N GLY A 68 -24.28 -20.99 -1.57
CA GLY A 68 -23.79 -22.35 -1.63
C GLY A 68 -22.36 -22.51 -2.18
N GLU A 69 -21.86 -21.55 -2.96
CA GLU A 69 -20.50 -21.61 -3.52
C GLU A 69 -19.44 -21.39 -2.43
N THR A 70 -18.27 -22.02 -2.58
CA THR A 70 -17.12 -21.83 -1.69
C THR A 70 -16.03 -21.05 -2.41
N PHE A 71 -15.52 -20.02 -1.75
CA PHE A 71 -14.48 -19.14 -2.27
C PHE A 71 -13.23 -19.20 -1.40
N ILE A 72 -12.08 -19.10 -2.05
CA ILE A 72 -10.83 -18.68 -1.43
C ILE A 72 -10.85 -17.16 -1.39
N ILE A 73 -10.70 -16.61 -0.19
CA ILE A 73 -10.60 -15.17 0.06
C ILE A 73 -9.14 -14.88 0.37
N ARG A 74 -8.54 -13.91 -0.33
CA ARG A 74 -7.16 -13.46 -0.11
C ARG A 74 -7.15 -11.98 0.21
N GLY A 75 -6.23 -11.55 1.06
CA GLY A 75 -6.13 -10.15 1.41
C GLY A 75 -4.79 -9.77 2.00
N PHE A 76 -4.62 -8.46 2.17
CA PHE A 76 -3.39 -7.87 2.65
C PHE A 76 -3.67 -6.77 3.67
N THR A 77 -3.14 -6.89 4.88
CA THR A 77 -3.34 -5.90 5.98
C THR A 77 -2.20 -4.90 6.11
N GLY A 78 -1.21 -4.94 5.20
CA GLY A 78 0.05 -4.20 5.35
C GLY A 78 1.12 -4.98 6.10
N GLN A 79 0.73 -5.78 7.10
CA GLN A 79 1.62 -6.63 7.89
C GLN A 79 1.46 -8.12 7.57
N TYR A 80 0.24 -8.55 7.25
CA TYR A 80 -0.07 -9.93 6.91
C TYR A 80 -0.54 -10.02 5.47
N ASP A 81 0.00 -11.02 4.78
CA ASP A 81 -0.57 -11.62 3.58
C ASP A 81 -1.31 -12.88 4.03
N PHE A 82 -2.60 -13.00 3.70
CA PHE A 82 -3.46 -14.03 4.27
C PHE A 82 -4.46 -14.57 3.27
N TYR A 83 -4.92 -15.79 3.52
CA TYR A 83 -6.07 -16.35 2.85
C TYR A 83 -6.88 -17.28 3.76
N PHE A 84 -8.14 -17.50 3.39
CA PHE A 84 -9.01 -18.49 4.02
C PHE A 84 -10.08 -18.94 3.03
N THR A 85 -10.72 -20.07 3.30
CA THR A 85 -11.90 -20.52 2.54
C THR A 85 -13.16 -20.16 3.29
N SER A 86 -14.19 -19.73 2.56
CA SER A 86 -15.49 -19.44 3.15
C SER A 86 -16.62 -19.71 2.15
N LYS A 87 -17.75 -20.18 2.67
CA LYS A 87 -18.95 -20.51 1.89
C LYS A 87 -19.89 -19.33 1.85
N VAL A 88 -20.44 -19.02 0.69
CA VAL A 88 -21.48 -17.99 0.55
C VAL A 88 -22.77 -18.52 1.18
N ILE A 89 -23.19 -17.91 2.29
CA ILE A 89 -24.48 -18.20 2.92
C ILE A 89 -25.59 -17.61 2.06
N GLN A 90 -25.46 -16.32 1.73
CA GLN A 90 -26.45 -15.58 0.96
C GLN A 90 -25.75 -14.49 0.15
N ALA A 91 -26.24 -14.25 -1.06
CA ALA A 91 -25.87 -13.08 -1.85
C ALA A 91 -27.10 -12.21 -2.06
N PHE A 92 -26.92 -10.91 -1.92
CA PHE A 92 -27.88 -9.87 -2.22
C PHE A 92 -27.33 -9.10 -3.43
N ASP A 93 -28.11 -9.02 -4.48
CA ASP A 93 -27.76 -8.26 -5.68
C ASP A 93 -28.41 -6.86 -5.66
N PHE A 94 -28.27 -6.12 -6.76
CA PHE A 94 -28.86 -4.79 -6.90
C PHE A 94 -30.39 -4.78 -7.02
N THR A 95 -31.07 -5.94 -6.97
CA THR A 95 -32.54 -6.02 -6.98
C THR A 95 -33.14 -5.93 -5.58
N PHE A 96 -32.32 -6.09 -4.53
CA PHE A 96 -32.76 -6.01 -3.15
C PHE A 96 -32.86 -4.56 -2.63
N ARG A 97 -34.09 -4.02 -2.63
CA ARG A 97 -34.57 -2.78 -1.96
C ARG A 97 -33.81 -1.48 -2.29
N GLU A 98 -34.40 -0.35 -1.89
CA GLU A 98 -33.79 0.99 -1.98
C GLU A 98 -33.06 1.37 -0.68
N PRO A 99 -31.80 1.83 -0.75
CA PRO A 99 -30.94 1.88 -1.93
C PRO A 99 -30.42 0.49 -2.30
N ALA A 100 -30.26 0.23 -3.59
CA ALA A 100 -29.75 -1.04 -4.10
C ALA A 100 -28.28 -1.23 -3.72
N PHE A 101 -28.01 -2.17 -2.82
CA PHE A 101 -26.65 -2.52 -2.39
C PHE A 101 -26.40 -4.01 -2.59
N ALA A 102 -25.49 -4.34 -3.51
CA ALA A 102 -25.02 -5.70 -3.65
C ALA A 102 -24.00 -6.05 -2.55
N TYR A 103 -24.23 -7.16 -1.84
CA TYR A 103 -23.29 -7.70 -0.86
C TYR A 103 -23.49 -9.20 -0.68
N ALA A 104 -22.47 -9.90 -0.22
CA ALA A 104 -22.52 -11.31 0.11
C ALA A 104 -22.22 -11.54 1.59
N VAL A 105 -22.97 -12.44 2.19
CA VAL A 105 -22.76 -12.98 3.53
C VAL A 105 -22.05 -14.32 3.39
N LEU A 106 -20.86 -14.42 3.95
CA LEU A 106 -19.99 -15.59 3.92
C LEU A 106 -19.94 -16.24 5.30
N SER A 107 -19.75 -17.55 5.37
CA SER A 107 -19.56 -18.25 6.65
C SER A 107 -18.29 -17.77 7.36
N PHE A 108 -18.30 -17.81 8.69
CA PHE A 108 -17.04 -17.63 9.41
C PHE A 108 -16.03 -18.72 9.00
N PRO A 109 -14.76 -18.39 8.71
CA PRO A 109 -13.79 -19.37 8.25
C PRO A 109 -13.36 -20.27 9.41
N ASP A 110 -13.20 -21.56 9.13
CA ASP A 110 -12.70 -22.53 10.11
C ASP A 110 -11.21 -22.31 10.43
N SER A 111 -10.44 -21.89 9.43
CA SER A 111 -9.03 -21.55 9.57
C SER A 111 -8.64 -20.35 8.71
N VAL A 112 -7.66 -19.59 9.18
CA VAL A 112 -7.06 -18.49 8.42
C VAL A 112 -5.56 -18.72 8.35
N GLU A 113 -5.05 -18.87 7.14
CA GLU A 113 -3.64 -19.00 6.87
C GLU A 113 -3.06 -17.61 6.62
N ALA A 114 -2.02 -17.24 7.37
CA ALA A 114 -1.36 -15.95 7.18
C ALA A 114 0.14 -16.06 7.35
N ARG A 115 0.85 -15.21 6.62
CA ARG A 115 2.28 -14.97 6.80
C ARG A 115 2.52 -13.52 7.14
N LYS A 116 3.38 -13.28 8.13
CA LYS A 116 3.81 -11.93 8.48
C LYS A 116 4.86 -11.47 7.48
N VAL A 117 4.50 -10.53 6.62
CA VAL A 117 5.39 -9.98 5.60
C VAL A 117 6.13 -8.72 6.05
N ARG A 118 5.62 -8.05 7.11
CA ARG A 118 6.21 -6.82 7.67
C ARG A 118 6.00 -6.74 9.17
N ASN A 119 6.97 -6.15 9.87
CA ASN A 119 6.91 -5.92 11.31
C ASN A 119 6.10 -4.69 11.71
N SER A 120 5.99 -3.71 10.80
CA SER A 120 5.27 -2.46 11.03
C SER A 120 4.47 -2.05 9.80
N ILE A 121 3.44 -1.23 10.04
CA ILE A 121 2.64 -0.61 8.98
C ILE A 121 3.51 0.40 8.23
N ARG A 122 3.30 0.50 6.92
CA ARG A 122 3.95 1.52 6.08
C ARG A 122 2.92 2.47 5.49
N ILE A 123 3.29 3.73 5.33
CA ILE A 123 2.56 4.71 4.53
C ILE A 123 3.34 5.04 3.26
N ARG A 124 2.64 5.31 2.17
CA ARG A 124 3.27 5.94 1.00
C ARG A 124 3.55 7.40 1.29
N THR A 125 4.71 7.87 0.85
CA THR A 125 5.14 9.26 1.05
C THR A 125 6.04 9.71 -0.11
N SER A 126 6.49 10.97 -0.04
CA SER A 126 7.46 11.55 -0.97
C SER A 126 8.30 12.56 -0.20
N LEU A 127 9.03 12.08 0.81
CA LEU A 127 9.86 12.95 1.65
C LEU A 127 11.25 13.11 1.02
N PRO A 128 11.76 14.34 0.87
CA PRO A 128 13.16 14.55 0.55
C PRO A 128 14.02 14.09 1.73
N ALA A 129 15.13 13.45 1.43
CA ALA A 129 16.06 12.91 2.41
C ALA A 129 17.49 12.95 1.86
N SER A 130 18.46 12.74 2.74
CA SER A 130 19.86 12.50 2.37
C SER A 130 20.31 11.15 2.90
N VAL A 131 21.10 10.45 2.08
CA VAL A 131 21.75 9.21 2.47
C VAL A 131 23.25 9.41 2.40
N THR A 132 23.94 9.08 3.48
CA THR A 132 25.40 9.05 3.56
C THR A 132 25.87 7.62 3.73
N GLY A 133 26.66 7.11 2.78
CA GLY A 133 27.28 5.79 2.92
C GLY A 133 28.31 5.82 4.05
N ILE A 134 28.22 4.91 5.03
CA ILE A 134 29.14 4.90 6.18
C ILE A 134 30.57 4.59 5.71
N ALA A 135 30.72 3.66 4.76
CA ALA A 135 32.02 3.28 4.21
C ALA A 135 32.54 4.29 3.17
N SER A 136 31.69 4.75 2.25
CA SER A 136 32.08 5.67 1.18
C SER A 136 32.21 7.12 1.64
N LYS A 137 31.55 7.49 2.75
CA LYS A 137 31.37 8.86 3.26
C LYS A 137 30.72 9.82 2.25
N ALA A 138 30.22 9.31 1.13
CA ALA A 138 29.53 10.10 0.12
C ALA A 138 28.09 10.33 0.56
N THR A 139 27.63 11.58 0.46
CA THR A 139 26.25 11.97 0.74
C THR A 139 25.54 12.28 -0.57
N GLN A 140 24.34 11.74 -0.75
CA GLN A 140 23.49 12.03 -1.90
C GLN A 140 22.05 12.34 -1.47
N ALA A 141 21.37 13.15 -2.27
CA ALA A 141 19.95 13.43 -2.11
C ALA A 141 19.10 12.27 -2.63
N VAL A 142 18.07 11.91 -1.88
CA VAL A 142 17.18 10.80 -2.19
C VAL A 142 15.72 11.15 -1.87
N THR A 143 14.78 10.30 -2.28
CA THR A 143 13.36 10.44 -1.92
C THR A 143 12.86 9.20 -1.18
N LEU A 144 12.21 9.37 -0.04
CA LEU A 144 11.50 8.28 0.65
C LEU A 144 10.14 8.08 0.01
N LEU A 145 9.90 6.90 -0.57
CA LEU A 145 8.65 6.53 -1.23
C LEU A 145 7.65 5.86 -0.28
N ASP A 146 8.15 5.19 0.74
CA ASP A 146 7.36 4.72 1.87
C ASP A 146 8.09 4.98 3.20
N LEU A 147 7.36 4.98 4.30
CA LEU A 147 7.94 5.08 5.64
C LEU A 147 7.19 4.19 6.62
N SER A 148 7.94 3.58 7.53
CA SER A 148 7.46 2.77 8.64
C SER A 148 8.35 2.99 9.87
N ALA A 149 7.90 2.55 11.04
CA ALA A 149 8.70 2.66 12.25
C ALA A 149 10.03 1.87 12.21
N ASP A 150 10.17 0.93 11.26
CA ASP A 150 11.34 0.05 11.15
C ASP A 150 12.21 0.33 9.92
N GLY A 151 11.77 1.14 8.97
CA GLY A 151 12.49 1.30 7.71
C GLY A 151 11.69 2.04 6.65
N SER A 152 12.29 2.15 5.47
CA SER A 152 11.79 2.94 4.35
C SER A 152 12.23 2.37 3.00
N LEU A 153 11.45 2.63 1.96
CA LEU A 153 11.85 2.51 0.57
C LEU A 153 12.41 3.85 0.07
N VAL A 154 13.67 3.82 -0.36
CA VAL A 154 14.43 4.97 -0.87
C VAL A 154 14.51 4.89 -2.39
N ARG A 155 14.29 6.02 -3.07
CA ARG A 155 14.60 6.22 -4.49
C ARG A 155 15.81 7.15 -4.64
N SER A 156 16.76 6.75 -5.48
CA SER A 156 17.95 7.54 -5.82
C SER A 156 18.35 7.35 -7.28
N ASP A 157 19.10 8.30 -7.82
CA ASP A 157 19.63 8.22 -9.19
C ASP A 157 20.87 7.31 -9.27
N GLU A 158 21.62 7.22 -8.16
CA GLU A 158 22.78 6.35 -8.02
C GLU A 158 22.58 5.32 -6.90
N ALA A 159 23.41 4.28 -6.89
CA ALA A 159 23.37 3.27 -5.83
C ALA A 159 23.72 3.90 -4.47
N VAL A 160 22.89 3.65 -3.45
CA VAL A 160 23.15 4.11 -2.07
C VAL A 160 24.07 3.19 -1.28
N GLY A 161 24.24 1.94 -1.73
CA GLY A 161 25.03 0.89 -1.09
C GLY A 161 24.64 -0.50 -1.62
N ALA A 162 25.45 -1.51 -1.30
CA ALA A 162 25.14 -2.91 -1.58
C ALA A 162 24.24 -3.50 -0.47
N ILE A 163 23.56 -4.61 -0.76
CA ILE A 163 22.80 -5.35 0.25
C ILE A 163 23.72 -5.74 1.40
N GLY A 164 23.33 -5.38 2.61
CA GLY A 164 24.09 -5.60 3.85
C GLY A 164 24.80 -4.35 4.36
N ASP A 165 25.06 -3.35 3.51
CA ASP A 165 25.77 -2.12 3.87
C ASP A 165 24.96 -1.27 4.86
N LEU A 166 25.70 -0.52 5.69
CA LEU A 166 25.13 0.49 6.58
C LEU A 166 25.23 1.88 5.95
N VAL A 167 24.14 2.63 6.07
CA VAL A 167 24.03 4.02 5.63
C VAL A 167 23.44 4.88 6.74
N SER A 168 23.83 6.16 6.81
CA SER A 168 23.11 7.16 7.59
C SER A 168 22.00 7.75 6.73
N LEU A 169 20.76 7.68 7.20
CA LEU A 169 19.61 8.28 6.55
C LEU A 169 19.12 9.47 7.39
N GLU A 170 18.97 10.61 6.75
CA GLU A 170 18.50 11.85 7.36
C GLU A 170 17.31 12.41 6.60
N PHE A 171 16.25 12.78 7.31
CA PHE A 171 15.05 13.34 6.69
C PHE A 171 14.24 14.17 7.69
N SER A 172 13.31 14.97 7.15
CA SER A 172 12.33 15.71 7.96
C SER A 172 10.91 15.23 7.65
N MET A 173 10.07 15.19 8.67
CA MET A 173 8.66 14.80 8.54
C MET A 173 7.76 15.66 9.43
N GLY A 174 6.48 15.77 9.07
CA GLY A 174 5.51 16.60 9.78
C GLY A 174 4.92 17.70 8.89
N PRO A 175 4.06 18.57 9.44
CA PRO A 175 3.59 19.75 8.72
C PRO A 175 4.71 20.79 8.58
N ASP A 176 4.66 21.63 7.55
CA ASP A 176 5.70 22.62 7.23
C ASP A 176 6.07 23.54 8.42
N ALA A 177 5.11 23.85 9.29
CA ALA A 177 5.32 24.70 10.48
C ALA A 177 6.01 23.98 11.66
N GLN A 178 6.07 22.64 11.63
CA GLN A 178 6.62 21.83 12.73
C GLN A 178 7.27 20.56 12.18
N LEU A 179 8.34 20.75 11.41
CA LEU A 179 9.16 19.65 10.91
C LEU A 179 9.95 19.02 12.06
N SER A 180 9.83 17.70 12.15
CA SER A 180 10.66 16.85 13.01
C SER A 180 11.78 16.27 12.16
N TYR A 181 13.02 16.52 12.57
CA TYR A 181 14.20 16.00 11.90
C TYR A 181 14.60 14.66 12.51
N VAL A 182 14.91 13.69 11.66
CA VAL A 182 15.25 12.32 12.05
C VAL A 182 16.58 11.93 11.44
N VAL A 183 17.42 11.27 12.24
CA VAL A 183 18.65 10.61 11.80
C VAL A 183 18.57 9.14 12.19
N ALA A 184 18.82 8.24 11.25
CA ALA A 184 18.82 6.81 11.49
C ALA A 184 19.99 6.14 10.78
N VAL A 185 20.68 5.23 11.47
CA VAL A 185 21.57 4.27 10.79
C VAL A 185 20.69 3.12 10.28
N ALA A 186 20.77 2.87 8.99
CA ALA A 186 19.95 1.89 8.31
C ALA A 186 20.80 0.88 7.53
N ARG A 187 20.37 -0.37 7.50
CA ARG A 187 20.94 -1.43 6.67
C ARG A 187 20.22 -1.52 5.33
N VAL A 188 20.96 -1.62 4.25
CA VAL A 188 20.41 -1.92 2.92
C VAL A 188 19.96 -3.39 2.89
N CYS A 189 18.67 -3.64 2.67
CA CYS A 189 18.10 -4.99 2.67
C CYS A 189 17.71 -5.47 1.27
N HIS A 190 17.42 -4.55 0.36
CA HIS A 190 16.97 -4.88 -0.99
C HIS A 190 17.35 -3.76 -1.95
N VAL A 191 17.81 -4.10 -3.15
CA VAL A 191 18.09 -3.15 -4.22
C VAL A 191 17.41 -3.64 -5.49
N HIS A 192 16.59 -2.79 -6.10
CA HIS A 192 15.97 -3.01 -7.39
C HIS A 192 16.31 -1.85 -8.31
N ILE A 193 16.76 -2.16 -9.53
CA ILE A 193 17.10 -1.17 -10.54
C ILE A 193 15.99 -1.22 -11.58
N GLY A 194 15.31 -0.10 -11.78
CA GLY A 194 14.28 0.05 -12.80
C GLY A 194 14.52 1.33 -13.61
N ASP A 195 13.56 1.65 -14.48
CA ASP A 195 13.66 2.81 -15.37
C ASP A 195 13.68 4.15 -14.60
N ASP A 196 13.10 4.19 -13.40
CA ASP A 196 13.03 5.37 -12.52
C ASP A 196 14.21 5.46 -11.51
N GLY A 197 15.30 4.72 -11.76
CA GLY A 197 16.50 4.70 -10.93
C GLY A 197 16.56 3.54 -9.92
N TYR A 198 17.29 3.76 -8.83
CA TYR A 198 17.53 2.76 -7.79
C TYR A 198 16.43 2.81 -6.73
N LEU A 199 15.75 1.68 -6.53
CA LEU A 199 14.80 1.46 -5.45
C LEU A 199 15.46 0.60 -4.37
N THR A 200 15.82 1.24 -3.26
CA THR A 200 16.56 0.62 -2.17
C THR A 200 15.71 0.53 -0.91
N GLY A 201 15.43 -0.69 -0.45
CA GLY A 201 14.79 -0.93 0.83
C GLY A 201 15.82 -0.89 1.96
N VAL A 202 15.60 -0.03 2.95
CA VAL A 202 16.47 0.12 4.12
C VAL A 202 15.73 -0.21 5.43
N LEU A 203 16.43 -0.84 6.36
CA LEU A 203 15.93 -1.20 7.70
C LEU A 203 16.70 -0.42 8.77
N PHE A 204 16.00 0.29 9.65
CA PHE A 204 16.60 1.08 10.73
C PHE A 204 17.20 0.16 11.80
N GLU A 205 18.52 0.17 11.91
CA GLU A 205 19.27 -0.57 12.93
C GLU A 205 19.43 0.25 14.20
N ASN A 206 19.77 1.53 14.05
CA ASN A 206 19.95 2.44 15.16
C ASN A 206 19.17 3.74 14.89
N ILE A 207 18.17 3.97 15.72
CA ILE A 207 17.31 5.17 15.71
C ILE A 207 16.86 5.40 17.15
N SER A 208 16.75 6.67 17.56
CA SER A 208 16.32 7.00 18.91
C SER A 208 14.89 6.51 19.18
N THR A 209 14.57 6.23 20.44
CA THR A 209 13.20 5.82 20.83
C THR A 209 12.19 6.94 20.55
N ALA A 210 12.61 8.20 20.72
CA ALA A 210 11.79 9.37 20.41
C ALA A 210 11.47 9.45 18.91
N ASP A 211 12.48 9.33 18.04
CA ASP A 211 12.27 9.37 16.58
C ASP A 211 11.42 8.21 16.10
N ARG A 212 11.67 6.99 16.61
CA ARG A 212 10.85 5.83 16.28
C ARG A 212 9.39 6.02 16.65
N LEU A 213 9.10 6.63 17.81
CA LEU A 213 7.75 6.96 18.23
C LEU A 213 7.14 8.03 17.31
N MET A 214 7.88 9.09 16.99
CA MET A 214 7.40 10.13 16.07
C MET A 214 7.06 9.56 14.69
N ILE A 215 7.90 8.67 14.15
CA ILE A 215 7.62 8.00 12.87
C ILE A 215 6.34 7.18 12.98
N ARG A 216 6.17 6.41 14.06
CA ARG A 216 4.98 5.60 14.28
C ARG A 216 3.71 6.45 14.29
N GLU A 217 3.71 7.58 14.99
CA GLU A 217 2.56 8.49 15.01
C GLU A 217 2.28 9.10 13.62
N PHE A 218 3.34 9.50 12.90
CA PHE A 218 3.22 10.01 11.53
C PHE A 218 2.61 8.97 10.57
N VAL A 219 3.03 7.71 10.68
CA VAL A 219 2.52 6.57 9.91
C VAL A 219 1.05 6.30 10.25
N VAL A 220 0.68 6.30 11.53
CA VAL A 220 -0.71 6.07 11.97
C VAL A 220 -1.65 7.19 11.52
N ALA A 221 -1.18 8.44 11.52
CA ALA A 221 -1.92 9.59 11.01
C ALA A 221 -2.11 9.58 9.47
N GLY A 222 -1.43 8.67 8.76
CA GLY A 222 -1.56 8.47 7.32
C GLY A 222 -0.57 9.26 6.46
N GLY A 223 0.53 9.73 7.06
CA GLY A 223 1.48 10.63 6.43
C GLY A 223 0.89 12.03 6.27
N GLY A 224 1.73 13.07 6.32
CA GLY A 224 1.31 14.47 6.19
C GLY A 224 0.35 14.64 5.01
N LYS A 225 -0.96 14.64 5.29
CA LYS A 225 -1.97 14.71 4.23
C LYS A 225 -1.69 16.01 3.48
N PRO A 226 -1.49 15.98 2.16
CA PRO A 226 -1.46 17.20 1.39
C PRO A 226 -2.77 17.95 1.69
N SER A 227 -2.63 19.18 2.21
CA SER A 227 -3.77 20.04 2.56
C SER A 227 -4.71 20.15 1.36
N ARG A 228 -6.01 20.37 1.59
CA ARG A 228 -6.99 20.58 0.50
C ARG A 228 -6.51 21.63 -0.53
N ALA A 229 -5.76 22.64 -0.08
CA ALA A 229 -5.15 23.66 -0.94
C ALA A 229 -4.10 23.09 -1.90
N SER A 230 -3.25 22.15 -1.45
CA SER A 230 -2.24 21.51 -2.30
C SER A 230 -2.83 20.56 -3.35
N ARG A 231 -4.04 20.00 -3.13
CA ARG A 231 -4.78 19.24 -4.15
C ARG A 231 -5.39 20.17 -5.20
N ALA A 232 -5.95 21.30 -4.78
CA ALA A 232 -6.46 22.32 -5.69
C ALA A 232 -5.34 22.93 -6.56
N ALA A 233 -4.16 23.18 -5.98
CA ALA A 233 -3.00 23.68 -6.71
C ALA A 233 -2.45 22.68 -7.73
N ARG A 234 -2.48 21.37 -7.42
CA ARG A 234 -2.07 20.31 -8.36
C ARG A 234 -3.07 20.15 -9.52
N TRP A 235 -4.37 20.32 -9.24
CA TRP A 235 -5.42 20.30 -10.27
C TRP A 235 -5.36 21.54 -11.17
N ALA A 236 -5.14 22.73 -10.60
CA ALA A 236 -4.99 23.98 -11.35
C ALA A 236 -3.76 23.98 -12.28
N ARG A 237 -2.64 23.38 -11.84
CA ARG A 237 -1.41 23.27 -12.65
C ARG A 237 -1.59 22.33 -13.84
N HIS A 238 -2.30 21.22 -13.64
CA HIS A 238 -2.65 20.27 -14.69
C HIS A 238 -3.65 20.86 -15.71
N GLU A 239 -4.54 21.75 -15.26
CA GLU A 239 -5.50 22.44 -16.14
C GLU A 239 -4.85 23.59 -16.93
N SER A 240 -3.82 24.26 -16.39
CA SER A 240 -3.03 25.25 -17.13
C SER A 240 -2.14 24.60 -18.20
N GLU A 241 -1.59 23.42 -17.94
CA GLU A 241 -0.82 22.65 -18.92
C GLU A 241 -1.69 22.15 -20.08
N LYS A 242 -2.93 21.71 -19.80
CA LYS A 242 -3.90 21.36 -20.86
C LYS A 242 -4.30 22.54 -21.73
N ARG A 243 -4.43 23.75 -21.15
CA ARG A 243 -4.73 24.98 -21.91
C ARG A 243 -3.55 25.45 -22.77
N SER A 244 -2.32 25.11 -22.41
CA SER A 244 -1.11 25.46 -23.19
C SER A 244 -1.00 24.69 -24.51
N TRP A 245 -1.67 23.54 -24.67
CA TRP A 245 -1.72 22.79 -25.94
C TRP A 245 -2.89 23.19 -26.86
N ALA A 246 -3.77 24.08 -26.43
CA ALA A 246 -4.97 24.48 -27.18
C ALA A 246 -4.86 25.87 -27.85
N GLN A 247 -3.66 26.25 -28.31
CA GLN A 247 -3.48 27.43 -29.16
C GLN A 247 -3.61 27.03 -30.65
N PRO A 248 -4.58 27.55 -31.42
CA PRO A 248 -4.72 27.20 -32.83
C PRO A 248 -3.64 27.87 -33.67
N PHE A 249 -3.02 27.09 -34.56
CA PHE A 249 -2.10 27.59 -35.59
C PHE A 249 -2.76 28.70 -36.41
N GLY A 250 -2.14 29.88 -36.41
CA GLY A 250 -2.58 31.04 -37.19
C GLY A 250 -2.49 30.78 -38.70
N ASN A 251 -3.56 31.15 -39.41
CA ASN A 251 -3.66 31.07 -40.86
C ASN A 251 -2.89 32.26 -41.51
N PRO A 252 -1.99 32.04 -42.49
CA PRO A 252 -1.27 33.15 -43.11
C PRO A 252 -2.17 33.94 -44.06
N ALA A 253 -2.05 35.26 -43.97
CA ALA A 253 -2.74 36.24 -44.79
C ALA A 253 -2.38 36.13 -46.28
N VAL A 254 -3.39 36.10 -47.15
CA VAL A 254 -3.26 36.35 -48.59
C VAL A 254 -3.39 37.87 -48.81
N ARG A 255 -2.32 38.48 -49.33
CA ARG A 255 -2.33 39.86 -49.83
C ARG A 255 -2.90 39.89 -51.25
N SER A 256 -3.79 40.84 -51.50
CA SER A 256 -4.03 41.47 -52.81
C SER A 256 -3.23 42.76 -52.88
#